data_AF-A0A2A3FPI0-F1
#
_entry.id   AF-A0A2A3FPI0-F1
#
_cell.length_a   1.000
_cell.length_b   1.000
_cell.length_c   1.000
_cell.angle_alpha   90.00
_cell.angle_beta   90.00
_cell.angle_gamma   90.00
#
_symmetry.space_group_name_H-M   'P 1'
#
loop_
_entity.id
_entity.type
_entity.pdbx_description
1 polymer ?
#
loop_
_entity_poly.entity_id
_entity_poly.type
_entity_poly.pdbx_seq_one_letter_code
_entity_poly.pdbx_strand_id
1 'polypeptide(L)'
;MEATSSVPATPDIPGLLPTADELTALYNTALDYDVPLSDRVNLIQGVDDADPRLAQKFVQEGMTVEFHLVVDRGDGSLLAFGNPVLQGQAQPEGSPIPFVAEDGAWKIARSWACSQGGC
;
A
#
# COMPACT_ATOMS: atom_id res chain seq x y z
N MET A 1 -0.85 -3.31 43.08
CA MET A 1 -1.04 -2.21 42.12
C MET A 1 -0.79 -2.80 40.75
N GLU A 2 -1.86 -3.16 40.05
CA GLU A 2 -1.77 -3.81 38.74
C GLU A 2 -1.55 -2.70 37.70
N ALA A 3 -0.37 -2.68 37.10
CA ALA A 3 -0.08 -1.80 35.98
C ALA A 3 -0.84 -2.34 34.76
N THR A 4 -2.03 -1.81 34.51
CA THR A 4 -2.70 -1.96 33.21
C THR A 4 -1.83 -1.26 32.17
N SER A 5 -1.02 -2.05 31.48
CA SER A 5 -0.33 -1.64 30.27
C SER A 5 -1.38 -1.65 29.17
N SER A 6 -1.96 -0.48 28.89
CA SER A 6 -2.82 -0.29 27.73
C SER A 6 -1.94 -0.38 26.48
N VAL A 7 -1.77 -1.58 25.94
CA VAL A 7 -1.30 -1.75 24.57
C VAL A 7 -2.30 -1.02 23.65
N PRO A 8 -1.85 -0.16 22.73
CA PRO A 8 -2.77 0.36 21.71
C PRO A 8 -3.37 -0.85 21.01
N ALA A 9 -4.69 -0.90 20.92
CA ALA A 9 -5.38 -1.92 20.14
C ALA A 9 -5.01 -1.67 18.68
N THR A 10 -3.98 -2.37 18.21
CA THR A 10 -3.72 -2.55 16.79
C THR A 10 -5.03 -3.07 16.18
N PRO A 11 -5.51 -2.50 15.07
CA PRO A 11 -6.71 -3.02 14.41
C PRO A 11 -6.48 -4.52 14.16
N ASP A 12 -7.32 -5.36 14.78
CA ASP A 12 -7.31 -6.80 14.65
C ASP A 12 -7.81 -7.12 13.23
N ILE A 13 -6.92 -6.98 12.24
CA ILE A 13 -7.10 -7.60 10.94
C ILE A 13 -6.84 -9.09 11.20
N PRO A 14 -7.84 -9.97 11.04
CA PRO A 14 -7.62 -11.38 11.31
C PRO A 14 -6.55 -11.94 10.36
N GLY A 15 -5.36 -12.21 10.89
CA GLY A 15 -4.70 -13.50 10.66
C GLY A 15 -3.44 -13.57 9.79
N LEU A 16 -3.01 -12.55 9.06
CA LEU A 16 -1.70 -12.62 8.40
C LEU A 16 -1.19 -11.20 8.09
N LEU A 17 -0.03 -10.84 8.63
CA LEU A 17 0.75 -9.76 8.03
C LEU A 17 0.94 -10.14 6.55
N PRO A 18 0.60 -9.24 5.62
CA PRO A 18 0.64 -9.54 4.22
C PRO A 18 2.09 -9.82 3.85
N THR A 19 2.29 -10.85 3.06
CA THR A 19 3.61 -11.19 2.52
C THR A 19 4.04 -10.14 1.51
N ALA A 20 5.34 -10.10 1.23
CA ALA A 20 5.89 -9.17 0.24
C ALA A 20 5.24 -9.39 -1.14
N ASP A 21 4.96 -10.65 -1.50
CA ASP A 21 4.27 -11.05 -2.73
C ASP A 21 2.83 -10.50 -2.81
N GLU A 22 2.08 -10.58 -1.70
CA GLU A 22 0.72 -10.02 -1.62
C GLU A 22 0.72 -8.50 -1.76
N LEU A 23 1.65 -7.81 -1.09
CA LEU A 23 1.80 -6.36 -1.24
C LEU A 23 2.23 -5.99 -2.66
N THR A 24 3.03 -6.83 -3.31
CA THR A 24 3.46 -6.65 -4.71
C THR A 24 2.27 -6.75 -5.64
N ALA A 25 1.46 -7.80 -5.50
CA ALA A 25 0.24 -7.95 -6.26
C ALA A 25 -0.70 -6.75 -6.05
N LEU A 26 -0.89 -6.32 -4.80
CA LEU A 26 -1.72 -5.18 -4.45
C LEU A 26 -1.23 -3.88 -5.10
N TYR A 27 0.07 -3.59 -4.96
CA TYR A 27 0.67 -2.37 -5.49
C TYR A 27 0.62 -2.34 -7.02
N ASN A 28 0.96 -3.44 -7.68
CA ASN A 28 0.87 -3.54 -9.14
C ASN A 28 -0.57 -3.41 -9.62
N THR A 29 -1.55 -4.00 -8.92
CA THR A 29 -2.98 -3.84 -9.21
C THR A 29 -3.42 -2.38 -9.12
N ALA A 30 -2.90 -1.63 -8.14
CA ALA A 30 -3.19 -0.21 -8.00
C ALA A 30 -2.59 0.66 -9.12
N LEU A 31 -1.46 0.23 -9.70
CA LEU A 31 -0.82 0.90 -10.85
C LEU A 31 -1.43 0.50 -12.20
N ASP A 32 -2.12 -0.65 -12.26
CA ASP A 32 -2.65 -1.21 -13.48
C ASP A 32 -3.85 -0.40 -14.01
N TYR A 33 -3.79 -0.01 -15.29
CA TYR A 33 -4.86 0.75 -15.91
C TYR A 33 -6.10 -0.11 -16.23
N ASP A 34 -5.91 -1.39 -16.52
CA ASP A 34 -6.94 -2.36 -16.90
C ASP A 34 -7.89 -2.69 -15.73
N VAL A 35 -7.39 -2.58 -14.51
CA VAL A 35 -8.18 -2.77 -13.29
C VAL A 35 -9.24 -1.66 -13.18
N PRO A 36 -10.51 -2.01 -12.96
CA PRO A 36 -11.58 -1.02 -12.79
C PRO A 36 -11.26 -0.06 -11.63
N LEU A 37 -11.65 1.20 -11.82
CA LEU A 37 -11.35 2.25 -10.86
C LEU A 37 -11.92 1.98 -9.47
N SER A 38 -13.11 1.40 -9.35
CA SER A 38 -13.75 1.06 -8.08
C SER A 38 -12.98 0.01 -7.26
N ASP A 39 -12.21 -0.88 -7.91
CA ASP A 39 -11.31 -1.77 -7.17
C ASP A 39 -10.06 -1.03 -6.71
N ARG A 40 -9.49 -0.15 -7.56
CA ARG A 40 -8.27 0.61 -7.24
C ARG A 40 -8.46 1.65 -6.15
N VAL A 41 -9.61 2.31 -6.07
CA VAL A 41 -9.89 3.27 -4.98
C VAL A 41 -9.77 2.57 -3.63
N ASN A 42 -10.22 1.31 -3.52
CA ASN A 42 -10.12 0.54 -2.30
C ASN A 42 -8.69 0.09 -1.94
N LEU A 43 -7.71 0.26 -2.84
CA LEU A 43 -6.29 -0.06 -2.62
C LEU A 43 -5.49 1.13 -2.08
N ILE A 44 -6.07 2.33 -2.03
CA ILE A 44 -5.39 3.56 -1.58
C ILE A 44 -6.16 4.14 -0.38
N GLN A 45 -5.42 4.50 0.67
CA GLN A 45 -6.00 5.03 1.90
C GLN A 45 -6.86 6.28 1.68
N GLY A 46 -8.08 6.23 2.21
CA GLY A 46 -9.05 7.32 2.11
C GLY A 46 -9.42 7.70 0.67
N VAL A 47 -9.12 6.85 -0.32
CA VAL A 47 -9.63 7.04 -1.67
C VAL A 47 -10.90 6.22 -1.78
N ASP A 48 -11.95 6.85 -2.27
CA ASP A 48 -13.27 6.25 -2.41
C ASP A 48 -13.83 6.62 -3.78
N ASP A 49 -14.91 5.96 -4.21
CA ASP A 49 -15.61 6.30 -5.47
C ASP A 49 -16.08 7.77 -5.53
N ALA A 50 -16.19 8.44 -4.37
CA ALA A 50 -16.53 9.86 -4.28
C ALA A 50 -15.39 10.80 -4.69
N ASP A 51 -14.13 10.43 -4.46
CA ASP A 51 -12.95 11.18 -4.91
C ASP A 51 -11.89 10.24 -5.50
N PRO A 52 -12.13 9.67 -6.68
CA PRO A 52 -11.24 8.66 -7.26
C PRO A 52 -10.04 9.29 -7.98
N ARG A 53 -9.87 10.62 -7.89
CA ARG A 53 -8.85 11.39 -8.62
C ARG A 53 -7.45 10.86 -8.36
N LEU A 54 -7.17 10.50 -7.10
CA LEU A 54 -5.87 9.96 -6.73
C LEU A 54 -5.63 8.58 -7.37
N ALA A 55 -6.59 7.66 -7.29
CA ALA A 55 -6.48 6.35 -7.96
C ALA A 55 -6.35 6.48 -9.48
N GLN A 56 -7.04 7.45 -10.11
CA GLN A 56 -6.89 7.74 -11.54
C GLN A 56 -5.50 8.29 -11.91
N LYS A 57 -4.83 8.97 -10.99
CA LYS A 57 -3.49 9.56 -11.20
C LYS A 57 -2.36 8.62 -10.84
N PHE A 58 -2.63 7.68 -9.94
CA PHE A 58 -1.65 6.75 -9.42
C PHE A 58 -1.25 5.67 -10.43
N VAL A 59 -2.09 5.39 -11.44
CA VAL A 59 -1.79 4.44 -12.51
C VAL A 59 -0.50 4.78 -13.26
N GLN A 60 0.33 3.77 -13.51
CA GLN A 60 1.57 3.91 -14.27
C GLN A 60 1.83 2.69 -15.16
N GLU A 61 1.69 2.88 -16.47
CA GLU A 61 1.95 1.82 -17.46
C GLU A 61 3.42 1.40 -17.47
N GLY A 62 3.65 0.09 -17.38
CA GLY A 62 4.98 -0.50 -17.40
C GLY A 62 5.79 -0.29 -16.12
N MET A 63 5.21 0.29 -15.07
CA MET A 63 5.81 0.36 -13.74
C MET A 63 5.30 -0.81 -12.89
N THR A 64 6.22 -1.56 -12.31
CA THR A 64 5.91 -2.62 -11.35
C THR A 64 6.86 -2.55 -10.16
N VAL A 65 6.49 -3.14 -9.03
CA VAL A 65 7.35 -3.24 -7.86
C VAL A 65 7.34 -4.66 -7.33
N GLU A 66 8.54 -5.20 -7.08
CA GLU A 66 8.73 -6.49 -6.42
C GLU A 66 9.26 -6.26 -5.00
N PHE A 67 8.40 -6.43 -3.99
CA PHE A 67 8.77 -6.33 -2.60
C PHE A 67 9.46 -7.61 -2.15
N HIS A 68 10.49 -7.45 -1.33
CA HIS A 68 11.22 -8.57 -0.73
C HIS A 68 11.28 -8.49 0.81
N LEU A 69 10.96 -7.33 1.37
CA LEU A 69 11.03 -7.10 2.81
C LEU A 69 9.82 -6.29 3.25
N VAL A 70 9.15 -6.74 4.29
CA VAL A 70 8.02 -6.06 4.91
C VAL A 70 8.35 -5.88 6.39
N VAL A 71 8.21 -4.64 6.86
CA VAL A 71 8.47 -4.27 8.24
C VAL A 71 7.15 -3.78 8.85
N ASP A 72 6.63 -4.57 9.78
CA ASP A 72 5.49 -4.18 10.61
C ASP A 72 5.91 -3.13 11.64
N ARG A 73 5.12 -2.06 11.74
CA ARG A 73 5.30 -1.04 12.78
C ARG A 73 4.44 -1.30 14.02
N GLY A 74 3.48 -2.23 13.96
CA GLY A 74 2.63 -2.60 15.10
C GLY A 74 1.54 -1.59 15.45
N ASP A 75 1.46 -0.47 14.72
CA ASP A 75 0.43 0.57 14.84
C ASP A 75 -0.67 0.45 13.78
N GLY A 76 -0.71 -0.66 13.04
CA GLY A 76 -1.57 -0.83 11.87
C GLY A 76 -0.96 -0.26 10.60
N SER A 77 0.35 -0.03 10.56
CA SER A 77 1.09 0.36 9.37
C SER A 77 2.27 -0.57 9.07
N LEU A 78 2.59 -0.71 7.78
CA LEU A 78 3.68 -1.52 7.27
C LEU A 78 4.59 -0.67 6.39
N LEU A 79 5.87 -1.01 6.36
CA LEU A 79 6.83 -0.49 5.39
C LEU A 79 7.32 -1.65 4.53
N ALA A 80 7.03 -1.59 3.24
CA ALA A 80 7.53 -2.58 2.29
C ALA A 80 8.70 -2.01 1.49
N PHE A 81 9.79 -2.76 1.42
CA PHE A 81 10.95 -2.47 0.59
C PHE A 81 10.95 -3.40 -0.60
N GLY A 82 11.13 -2.81 -1.77
CA GLY A 82 11.02 -3.52 -3.03
C GLY A 82 11.76 -2.82 -4.14
N ASN A 83 11.99 -3.58 -5.19
CA ASN A 83 12.73 -3.15 -6.37
C ASN A 83 11.71 -2.71 -7.42
N PRO A 84 11.61 -1.40 -7.71
CA PRO A 84 10.79 -0.93 -8.82
C PRO A 84 11.40 -1.36 -10.15
N VAL A 85 10.54 -1.70 -11.10
CA VAL A 85 10.90 -2.02 -12.47
C VAL A 85 10.04 -1.15 -13.38
N LEU A 86 10.69 -0.35 -14.23
CA LEU A 86 10.02 0.55 -15.16
C LEU A 86 10.36 0.12 -16.59
N GLN A 87 9.35 -0.22 -17.38
CA GLN A 87 9.48 -0.71 -18.76
C GLN A 87 10.48 -1.88 -18.89
N GLY A 88 10.50 -2.78 -17.90
CA GLY A 88 11.43 -3.91 -17.84
C GLY A 88 12.85 -3.55 -17.40
N GLN A 89 13.10 -2.30 -17.00
CA GLN A 89 14.38 -1.85 -16.47
C GLN A 89 14.31 -1.74 -14.95
N ALA A 90 15.13 -2.51 -14.24
CA ALA A 90 15.26 -2.39 -12.79
C ALA A 90 15.69 -0.98 -12.41
N GLN A 91 14.94 -0.36 -11.51
CA GLN A 91 15.22 0.95 -10.95
C GLN A 91 15.91 0.77 -9.58
N PRO A 92 16.73 1.74 -9.14
CA PRO A 92 17.29 1.70 -7.80
C PRO A 92 16.17 1.60 -6.76
N GLU A 93 16.39 0.78 -5.72
CA GLU A 93 15.49 0.69 -4.58
C GLU A 93 15.27 2.09 -4.00
N GLY A 94 13.99 2.48 -3.92
CA GLY A 94 13.58 3.78 -3.44
C GLY A 94 13.31 3.81 -1.93
N SER A 95 12.60 4.85 -1.50
CA SER A 95 12.04 4.89 -0.15
C SER A 95 11.06 3.72 0.07
N PRO A 96 10.98 3.16 1.29
CA PRO A 96 10.01 2.12 1.60
C PRO A 96 8.59 2.64 1.36
N ILE A 97 7.75 1.77 0.83
CA ILE A 97 6.37 2.05 0.51
C ILE A 97 5.54 1.82 1.78
N PRO A 98 4.93 2.87 2.34
CA PRO A 98 4.06 2.72 3.50
C PRO A 98 2.69 2.17 3.08
N PHE A 99 2.26 1.13 3.80
CA PHE A 99 0.92 0.57 3.74
C PHE A 99 0.24 0.76 5.10
N VAL A 100 -1.08 0.81 5.08
CA VAL A 100 -1.92 1.02 6.26
C VAL A 100 -3.08 0.02 6.25
N ALA A 101 -3.44 -0.43 7.43
CA ALA A 101 -4.62 -1.23 7.66
C ALA A 101 -5.84 -0.31 7.76
N GLU A 102 -6.76 -0.40 6.80
CA GLU A 102 -8.00 0.39 6.79
C GLU A 102 -9.16 -0.49 6.32
N ASP A 103 -10.31 -0.41 7.01
CA ASP A 103 -11.50 -1.25 6.73
C ASP A 103 -11.23 -2.77 6.76
N GLY A 104 -10.20 -3.21 7.49
CA GLY A 104 -9.78 -4.61 7.52
C GLY A 104 -9.01 -5.06 6.27
N ALA A 105 -8.60 -4.14 5.40
CA ALA A 105 -7.76 -4.39 4.24
C ALA A 105 -6.46 -3.58 4.31
N TRP A 106 -5.41 -4.09 3.66
CA TRP A 106 -4.17 -3.33 3.49
C TRP A 106 -4.31 -2.39 2.31
N LYS A 107 -4.01 -1.12 2.51
CA LYS A 107 -4.07 -0.07 1.50
C LYS A 107 -2.75 0.68 1.44
N ILE A 108 -2.41 1.21 0.27
CA ILE A 108 -1.26 2.10 0.08
C ILE A 108 -1.55 3.39 0.83
N ALA A 109 -0.60 3.86 1.65
CA ALA A 109 -0.82 5.09 2.39
C ALA A 109 -1.02 6.27 1.43
N ARG A 110 -1.97 7.15 1.75
CA ARG A 110 -2.33 8.29 0.89
C ARG A 110 -1.13 9.17 0.60
N SER A 111 -0.27 9.39 1.60
CA SER A 111 0.96 10.19 1.45
C SER A 111 1.90 9.64 0.38
N TRP A 112 2.03 8.31 0.29
CA TRP A 112 2.80 7.66 -0.75
C TRP A 112 2.14 7.79 -2.11
N ALA A 113 0.84 7.48 -2.18
CA ALA A 113 0.08 7.62 -3.41
C ALA A 113 0.14 9.04 -3.96
N CYS A 114 0.07 10.05 -3.10
CA CYS A 114 0.23 11.46 -3.47
C CYS A 114 1.64 11.80 -3.97
N SER A 115 2.68 11.23 -3.37
CA SER A 115 4.07 11.44 -3.84
C SER A 115 4.29 10.89 -5.26
N GLN A 116 3.57 9.84 -5.65
CA GLN A 116 3.69 9.24 -6.99
C GLN A 116 2.69 9.84 -7.99
N GLY A 117 1.43 10.04 -7.57
CA GLY A 117 0.33 10.52 -8.41
C GLY A 117 0.21 12.04 -8.51
N GLY A 118 0.99 12.80 -7.73
CA GLY A 118 0.99 14.27 -7.78
C GLY A 118 -0.30 14.88 -7.24
N CYS A 119 -0.52 14.73 -5.93
CA CYS A 119 -1.32 15.67 -5.15
C CYS A 119 -0.50 16.96 -4.95
#